data_AF-A0A5F9C596-F1
#
_entry.id   AF-A0A5F9C596-F1
#
_cell.length_a   1.000
_cell.length_b   1.000
_cell.length_c   1.000
_cell.angle_alpha   90.00
_cell.angle_beta   90.00
_cell.angle_gamma   90.00
#
_symmetry.space_group_name_H-M   'P 1'
#
loop_
_entity.id
_entity.type
_entity.pdbx_description
1 polymer ?
#
loop_
_entity_poly.entity_id
_entity_poly.type
_entity_poly.pdbx_seq_one_letter_code
_entity_poly.pdbx_strand_id
1 'polypeptide(L)'
;MTDQLYANLHPMTDQLLLNSSMDQTQRRMLGQPSAIPASQPTKKRTSIISFFSKVSGRLRFQKREPLKNVFCLLAERARDPSAKKRHMAMRGLGTMAREAPDKVRKYKKAVLALLVHGLYDPVSSEVIHESVKTLTIVLGKSQGKGLGSLFVDITLQTRTLLDDEHDGVRYSAFVLFGQLAAFAGRKWKKFFSRQVKQTQDCLLIHLQDRNPQVAKACKAAFRACSPYLKHQKEFSFQSEEDERNPKLCRQLSHYHPELLQFFYANKIL
;
A
#
# COMPACT_ATOMS: atom_id res chain seq x y z
N MET A 1 -30.11 -17.21 21.93
CA MET A 1 -30.99 -16.32 21.12
C MET A 1 -30.16 -15.83 19.93
N THR A 2 -29.81 -16.80 19.11
CA THR A 2 -28.81 -16.79 18.03
C THR A 2 -29.38 -17.81 17.07
N ASP A 3 -29.85 -17.39 15.89
CA ASP A 3 -30.09 -18.22 14.67
C ASP A 3 -31.16 -17.65 13.71
N GLN A 4 -31.13 -16.35 13.34
CA GLN A 4 -32.04 -15.86 12.28
C GLN A 4 -31.47 -14.79 11.33
N LEU A 5 -30.15 -14.70 11.11
CA LEU A 5 -29.58 -13.75 10.13
C LEU A 5 -28.47 -14.34 9.24
N TYR A 6 -28.61 -15.60 8.81
CA TYR A 6 -27.69 -16.23 7.84
C TYR A 6 -28.38 -16.92 6.65
N ALA A 7 -29.63 -16.61 6.36
CA ALA A 7 -30.31 -17.11 5.18
C ALA A 7 -30.92 -15.92 4.42
N ASN A 8 -30.23 -15.49 3.36
CA ASN A 8 -30.77 -14.92 2.11
C ASN A 8 -29.70 -14.09 1.39
N LEU A 9 -28.84 -14.76 0.61
CA LEU A 9 -28.22 -14.20 -0.59
C LEU A 9 -27.66 -15.36 -1.45
N HIS A 10 -28.23 -15.49 -2.66
CA HIS A 10 -28.10 -16.51 -3.71
C HIS A 10 -28.95 -17.78 -3.55
N PRO A 11 -29.76 -18.12 -4.58
CA PRO A 11 -29.22 -18.45 -5.91
C PRO A 11 -30.02 -17.88 -7.11
N MET A 12 -29.32 -17.31 -8.10
CA MET A 12 -29.84 -17.28 -9.48
C MET A 12 -28.67 -17.25 -10.48
N THR A 13 -28.04 -18.40 -10.67
CA THR A 13 -27.15 -18.68 -11.80
C THR A 13 -27.28 -20.15 -12.11
N ASP A 14 -28.30 -20.48 -12.90
CA ASP A 14 -28.36 -21.70 -13.72
C ASP A 14 -29.49 -21.52 -14.73
N GLN A 15 -29.14 -21.15 -15.96
CA GLN A 15 -29.76 -21.68 -17.18
C GLN A 15 -29.04 -21.19 -18.44
N LEU A 16 -28.37 -22.15 -19.07
CA LEU A 16 -28.34 -22.38 -20.52
C LEU A 16 -27.28 -21.65 -21.36
N LEU A 17 -26.05 -22.16 -21.23
CA LEU A 17 -25.29 -22.63 -22.38
C LEU A 17 -26.08 -23.72 -23.12
N LEU A 18 -26.58 -23.46 -24.34
CA LEU A 18 -26.69 -24.46 -25.41
C LEU A 18 -27.03 -23.78 -26.75
N ASN A 19 -26.11 -23.90 -27.72
CA ASN A 19 -26.35 -24.18 -29.15
C ASN A 19 -25.36 -23.49 -30.07
N SER A 20 -24.27 -24.22 -30.32
CA SER A 20 -23.58 -24.24 -31.61
C SER A 20 -24.47 -24.91 -32.67
N SER A 21 -24.44 -24.40 -33.91
CA SER A 21 -24.16 -25.16 -35.14
C SER A 21 -24.94 -24.65 -36.36
N MET A 22 -24.24 -24.66 -37.51
CA MET A 22 -24.71 -24.54 -38.89
C MET A 22 -25.25 -23.18 -39.38
N ASP A 23 -24.48 -22.51 -40.23
CA ASP A 23 -24.75 -22.67 -41.66
C ASP A 23 -23.49 -22.48 -42.54
N GLN A 24 -23.24 -23.47 -43.39
CA GLN A 24 -22.29 -23.44 -44.50
C GLN A 24 -23.14 -23.23 -45.76
N THR A 25 -22.83 -22.24 -46.59
CA THR A 25 -22.96 -22.42 -48.05
C THR A 25 -21.92 -21.57 -48.79
N GLN A 26 -21.19 -22.28 -49.65
CA GLN A 26 -20.15 -21.84 -50.57
C GLN A 26 -20.61 -20.77 -51.57
N ARG A 27 -19.66 -19.93 -52.02
CA ARG A 27 -19.22 -19.93 -53.43
C ARG A 27 -17.78 -19.40 -53.57
N ARG A 28 -16.95 -20.26 -54.16
CA ARG A 28 -15.58 -20.04 -54.64
C ARG A 28 -15.56 -19.10 -55.86
N MET A 29 -14.45 -18.40 -56.07
CA MET A 29 -13.60 -18.35 -57.30
C MET A 29 -12.49 -17.30 -57.04
N LEU A 30 -11.27 -17.69 -56.65
CA LEU A 30 -10.09 -18.02 -57.47
C LEU A 30 -9.42 -16.79 -58.13
N GLY A 31 -8.17 -16.49 -57.73
CA GLY A 31 -7.27 -15.56 -58.44
C GLY A 31 -6.11 -15.07 -57.57
N GLN A 32 -4.91 -15.61 -57.81
CA GLN A 32 -3.66 -15.43 -57.04
C GLN A 32 -2.74 -14.34 -57.69
N PRO A 33 -1.44 -14.17 -57.35
CA PRO A 33 -0.87 -12.93 -56.77
C PRO A 33 0.17 -12.18 -57.66
N SER A 34 0.42 -10.89 -57.40
CA SER A 34 1.64 -10.12 -57.74
C SER A 34 1.38 -8.62 -57.48
N ALA A 35 2.32 -7.72 -57.22
CA ALA A 35 3.75 -7.73 -56.92
C ALA A 35 4.08 -6.31 -56.39
N ILE A 36 5.19 -6.20 -55.66
CA ILE A 36 5.78 -4.94 -55.16
C ILE A 36 6.29 -4.09 -56.35
N PRO A 37 6.30 -2.76 -56.22
CA PRO A 37 7.53 -2.03 -56.52
C PRO A 37 8.02 -1.18 -55.34
N ALA A 38 9.35 -1.19 -55.18
CA ALA A 38 10.08 -0.51 -54.13
C ALA A 38 10.38 0.97 -54.46
N SER A 39 10.61 1.71 -53.37
CA SER A 39 11.41 2.94 -53.23
C SER A 39 10.82 4.29 -53.65
N GLN A 40 10.50 5.13 -52.65
CA GLN A 40 11.34 6.27 -52.26
C GLN A 40 11.00 6.77 -50.83
N PRO A 41 11.94 7.43 -50.12
CA PRO A 41 11.92 7.53 -48.66
C PRO A 41 11.38 8.88 -48.19
N THR A 42 10.23 8.89 -47.50
CA THR A 42 9.76 10.09 -46.79
C THR A 42 9.98 9.94 -45.29
N LYS A 43 10.94 10.75 -44.84
CA LYS A 43 11.27 11.06 -43.45
C LYS A 43 10.01 11.32 -42.61
N LYS A 44 10.14 11.03 -41.31
CA LYS A 44 9.26 11.36 -40.16
C LYS A 44 8.36 10.23 -39.68
N ARG A 45 8.99 9.14 -39.23
CA ARG A 45 8.40 8.22 -38.24
C ARG A 45 9.17 8.28 -36.92
N THR A 46 9.37 9.50 -36.44
CA THR A 46 9.81 9.76 -35.07
C THR A 46 8.68 10.52 -34.42
N SER A 47 8.30 10.14 -33.20
CA SER A 47 7.34 10.83 -32.33
C SER A 47 5.89 10.30 -32.29
N ILE A 48 5.70 9.00 -32.07
CA ILE A 48 4.48 8.51 -31.37
C ILE A 48 4.78 8.16 -29.90
N ILE A 49 6.05 7.95 -29.53
CA ILE A 49 6.48 7.76 -28.13
C ILE A 49 6.51 9.08 -27.33
N SER A 50 6.52 10.26 -27.97
CA SER A 50 6.52 11.55 -27.24
C SER A 50 5.13 12.07 -26.86
N PHE A 51 4.07 11.40 -27.31
CA PHE A 51 2.69 11.77 -26.95
C PHE A 51 2.26 11.16 -25.61
N PHE A 52 2.78 9.98 -25.25
CA PHE A 52 2.46 9.34 -23.97
C PHE A 52 3.30 9.88 -22.80
N SER A 53 4.45 10.52 -23.04
CA SER A 53 5.19 11.24 -21.99
C SER A 53 4.59 12.61 -21.64
N LYS A 54 3.59 13.08 -22.41
CA LYS A 54 2.94 14.40 -22.21
C LYS A 54 1.56 14.33 -21.56
N VAL A 55 1.05 13.13 -21.28
CA VAL A 55 -0.21 12.93 -20.52
C VAL A 55 0.06 12.79 -19.01
N SER A 56 1.26 12.41 -18.57
CA SER A 56 1.59 12.36 -17.15
C SER A 56 1.87 13.74 -16.51
N GLY A 57 2.07 14.78 -17.33
CA GLY A 57 2.39 16.15 -16.87
C GLY A 57 1.32 17.21 -17.18
N ARG A 58 0.13 16.79 -17.64
CA ARG A 58 -0.98 17.72 -17.95
C ARG A 58 -2.22 17.46 -17.11
N LEU A 59 -2.04 17.28 -15.80
CA LEU A 59 -2.99 17.88 -14.85
C LEU A 59 -2.71 19.38 -14.76
N ARG A 60 -2.75 20.06 -15.91
CA ARG A 60 -2.83 21.52 -15.90
C ARG A 60 -4.22 21.80 -15.40
N PHE A 61 -4.30 22.31 -14.18
CA PHE A 61 -5.45 23.02 -13.63
C PHE A 61 -5.83 24.17 -14.58
N GLN A 62 -6.43 23.84 -15.73
CA GLN A 62 -7.09 24.79 -16.62
C GLN A 62 -8.43 25.09 -15.97
N LYS A 63 -8.60 26.38 -15.64
CA LYS A 63 -9.52 26.95 -14.65
C LYS A 63 -9.10 26.60 -13.23
N ARG A 64 -8.73 27.63 -12.44
CA ARG A 64 -8.63 27.58 -10.99
C ARG A 64 -10.01 27.23 -10.44
N GLU A 65 -10.39 25.96 -10.48
CA GLU A 65 -11.37 25.48 -9.52
C GLU A 65 -10.77 25.75 -8.13
N PRO A 66 -11.50 26.43 -7.24
CA PRO A 66 -11.05 26.59 -5.86
C PRO A 66 -10.60 25.23 -5.32
N LEU A 67 -9.40 25.13 -4.73
CA LEU A 67 -8.89 23.86 -4.20
C LEU A 67 -9.85 23.20 -3.17
N LYS A 68 -10.78 23.98 -2.59
CA LYS A 68 -11.92 23.47 -1.82
C LYS A 68 -12.81 22.55 -2.66
N ASN A 69 -13.09 22.90 -3.90
CA ASN A 69 -13.87 22.12 -4.86
C ASN A 69 -13.10 20.84 -5.23
N VAL A 70 -11.78 20.93 -5.40
CA VAL A 70 -10.94 19.77 -5.69
C VAL A 70 -10.96 18.76 -4.53
N PHE A 71 -10.82 19.23 -3.28
CA PHE A 71 -10.93 18.33 -2.12
C PHE A 71 -12.30 17.67 -2.04
N CYS A 72 -13.39 18.43 -2.19
CA CYS A 72 -14.75 17.89 -2.14
C CYS A 72 -14.97 16.83 -3.23
N LEU A 73 -14.53 17.11 -4.46
CA LEU A 73 -14.60 16.16 -5.58
C LEU A 73 -13.84 14.87 -5.27
N LEU A 74 -12.62 14.96 -4.74
CA LEU A 74 -11.84 13.78 -4.36
C LEU A 74 -12.52 12.99 -3.22
N ALA A 75 -13.10 13.69 -2.24
CA ALA A 75 -13.81 13.06 -1.14
C ALA A 75 -15.05 12.28 -1.61
N GLU A 76 -15.79 12.82 -2.58
CA GLU A 76 -16.91 12.13 -3.23
C GLU A 76 -16.41 10.91 -4.01
N ARG A 77 -15.38 11.07 -4.85
CA ARG A 77 -14.83 9.99 -5.68
C ARG A 77 -14.16 8.87 -4.89
N ALA A 78 -13.69 9.15 -3.68
CA ALA A 78 -13.15 8.14 -2.76
C ALA A 78 -14.20 7.11 -2.30
N ARG A 79 -15.49 7.41 -2.47
CA ARG A 79 -16.62 6.51 -2.12
C ARG A 79 -17.39 6.03 -3.35
N ASP A 80 -16.86 6.26 -4.55
CA ASP A 80 -17.53 5.87 -5.79
C ASP A 80 -17.57 4.34 -5.93
N PRO A 81 -18.65 3.74 -6.49
CA PRO A 81 -18.70 2.31 -6.79
C PRO A 81 -17.53 1.81 -7.65
N SER A 82 -16.98 2.66 -8.53
CA SER A 82 -15.84 2.32 -9.37
C SER A 82 -14.51 2.38 -8.61
N ALA A 83 -13.84 1.23 -8.48
CA ALA A 83 -12.49 1.13 -7.90
C ALA A 83 -11.49 2.08 -8.57
N LYS A 84 -11.55 2.24 -9.90
CA LYS A 84 -10.69 3.17 -10.65
C LYS A 84 -10.84 4.61 -10.17
N LYS A 85 -12.08 5.07 -9.93
CA LYS A 85 -12.32 6.43 -9.43
C LYS A 85 -11.84 6.59 -7.99
N ARG A 86 -12.04 5.57 -7.14
CA ARG A 86 -11.50 5.56 -5.76
C ARG A 86 -9.97 5.63 -5.77
N HIS A 87 -9.30 4.82 -6.60
CA HIS A 87 -7.84 4.84 -6.74
C HIS A 87 -7.34 6.22 -7.19
N MET A 88 -7.98 6.81 -8.22
CA MET A 88 -7.66 8.16 -8.67
C MET A 88 -7.89 9.21 -7.59
N ALA A 89 -8.90 9.03 -6.73
CA ALA A 89 -9.13 9.91 -5.59
C ALA A 89 -7.97 9.84 -4.58
N MET A 90 -7.50 8.65 -4.21
CA MET A 90 -6.36 8.46 -3.30
C MET A 90 -5.10 9.09 -3.87
N ARG A 91 -4.82 8.85 -5.16
CA ARG A 91 -3.69 9.46 -5.88
C ARG A 91 -3.80 11.00 -5.92
N GLY A 92 -5.00 11.52 -6.12
CA GLY A 92 -5.27 12.96 -6.09
C GLY A 92 -4.98 13.58 -4.72
N LEU A 93 -5.39 12.92 -3.63
CA LEU A 93 -5.06 13.33 -2.27
C LEU A 93 -3.53 13.33 -2.02
N GLY A 94 -2.82 12.31 -2.52
CA GLY A 94 -1.37 12.25 -2.45
C GLY A 94 -0.67 13.36 -3.23
N THR A 95 -1.20 13.71 -4.41
CA THR A 95 -0.71 14.83 -5.22
C THR A 95 -0.90 16.15 -4.48
N MET A 96 -2.10 16.38 -3.91
CA MET A 96 -2.37 17.55 -3.08
C MET A 96 -1.43 17.65 -1.87
N ALA A 97 -1.11 16.52 -1.22
CA ALA A 97 -0.20 16.50 -0.08
C ALA A 97 1.25 16.85 -0.45
N ARG A 98 1.66 16.56 -1.68
CA ARG A 98 2.99 16.92 -2.22
C ARG A 98 3.05 18.38 -2.65
N GLU A 99 2.06 18.83 -3.41
CA GLU A 99 2.09 20.12 -4.11
C GLU A 99 1.50 21.27 -3.29
N ALA A 100 0.55 20.99 -2.39
CA ALA A 100 -0.15 21.98 -1.59
C ALA A 100 -0.33 21.55 -0.12
N PRO A 101 0.76 21.26 0.62
CA PRO A 101 0.70 20.71 1.98
C PRO A 101 -0.06 21.62 2.97
N ASP A 102 0.03 22.95 2.84
CA ASP A 102 -0.70 23.89 3.68
C ASP A 102 -2.23 23.77 3.53
N LYS A 103 -2.71 23.39 2.35
CA LYS A 103 -4.14 23.18 2.10
C LYS A 103 -4.60 21.84 2.66
N VAL A 104 -3.79 20.79 2.56
CA VAL A 104 -4.06 19.49 3.21
C VAL A 104 -4.10 19.64 4.74
N ARG A 105 -3.29 20.53 5.33
CA ARG A 105 -3.34 20.82 6.77
C ARG A 105 -4.73 21.26 7.25
N LYS A 106 -5.46 22.05 6.44
CA LYS A 106 -6.83 22.50 6.76
C LYS A 106 -7.83 21.33 6.81
N TYR A 107 -7.68 20.35 5.92
CA TYR A 107 -8.61 19.21 5.78
C TYR A 107 -8.07 17.91 6.37
N LYS A 108 -7.03 17.99 7.21
CA LYS A 108 -6.21 16.86 7.63
C LYS A 108 -7.00 15.67 8.15
N LYS A 109 -7.93 15.91 9.09
CA LYS A 109 -8.74 14.83 9.69
C LYS A 109 -9.59 14.12 8.63
N ALA A 110 -10.17 14.88 7.71
CA ALA A 110 -10.99 14.34 6.63
C ALA A 110 -10.12 13.58 5.60
N VAL A 111 -8.96 14.11 5.23
CA VAL A 111 -8.00 13.41 4.35
C VAL A 111 -7.57 12.08 4.97
N LEU A 112 -7.19 12.07 6.25
CA LEU A 112 -6.81 10.82 6.93
C LEU A 112 -7.97 9.83 6.99
N ALA A 113 -9.20 10.27 7.26
CA ALA A 113 -10.37 9.40 7.27
C ALA A 113 -10.65 8.76 5.90
N LEU A 114 -10.50 9.51 4.81
CA LEU A 114 -10.65 8.98 3.45
C LEU A 114 -9.57 7.95 3.11
N LEU A 115 -8.33 8.20 3.52
CA LEU A 115 -7.24 7.26 3.30
C LEU A 115 -7.39 5.98 4.12
N VAL A 116 -7.83 6.09 5.38
CA VAL A 116 -8.16 4.92 6.20
C VAL A 116 -9.29 4.12 5.55
N HIS A 117 -10.33 4.77 5.04
CA HIS A 117 -11.37 4.08 4.27
C HIS A 117 -10.79 3.34 3.05
N GLY A 118 -9.84 3.95 2.33
CA GLY A 118 -9.16 3.30 1.20
C GLY A 118 -8.26 2.13 1.60
N LEU A 119 -7.74 2.08 2.83
CA LEU A 119 -6.99 0.91 3.33
C LEU A 119 -7.87 -0.34 3.48
N TYR A 120 -9.17 -0.17 3.69
CA TYR A 120 -10.15 -1.24 3.82
C TYR A 120 -11.01 -1.39 2.56
N ASP A 121 -10.47 -1.03 1.39
CA ASP A 121 -11.21 -1.20 0.14
C ASP A 121 -11.58 -2.68 -0.05
N PRO A 122 -12.87 -3.02 -0.22
CA PRO A 122 -13.30 -4.42 -0.18
C PRO A 122 -12.94 -5.22 -1.44
N VAL A 123 -12.55 -4.54 -2.53
CA VAL A 123 -12.44 -5.18 -3.86
C VAL A 123 -11.11 -4.88 -4.55
N SER A 124 -10.42 -3.78 -4.21
CA SER A 124 -9.29 -3.28 -5.01
C SER A 124 -7.99 -3.11 -4.22
N SER A 125 -7.04 -4.02 -4.49
CA SER A 125 -5.66 -3.91 -4.02
C SER A 125 -4.95 -2.63 -4.52
N GLU A 126 -5.31 -2.13 -5.70
CA GLU A 126 -4.79 -0.86 -6.22
C GLU A 126 -5.21 0.35 -5.38
N VAL A 127 -6.43 0.34 -4.84
CA VAL A 127 -6.91 1.38 -3.93
C VAL A 127 -6.18 1.29 -2.60
N ILE A 128 -6.02 0.08 -2.06
CA ILE A 128 -5.30 -0.17 -0.81
C ILE A 128 -3.85 0.33 -0.94
N HIS A 129 -3.14 -0.11 -1.98
CA HIS A 129 -1.76 0.27 -2.23
C HIS A 129 -1.59 1.79 -2.32
N GLU A 130 -2.40 2.46 -3.15
CA GLU A 130 -2.30 3.91 -3.31
C GLU A 130 -2.68 4.66 -2.02
N SER A 131 -3.56 4.09 -1.19
CA SER A 131 -3.91 4.63 0.13
C SER A 131 -2.75 4.55 1.11
N VAL A 132 -2.09 3.39 1.24
CA VAL A 132 -0.89 3.23 2.08
C VAL A 132 0.19 4.20 1.64
N LYS A 133 0.50 4.22 0.35
CA LYS A 133 1.49 5.12 -0.24
C LYS A 133 1.14 6.59 0.02
N THR A 134 -0.13 6.97 -0.10
CA THR A 134 -0.57 8.33 0.18
C THR A 134 -0.46 8.68 1.66
N LEU A 135 -0.75 7.74 2.57
CA LEU A 135 -0.52 7.92 4.00
C LEU A 135 0.96 8.19 4.30
N THR A 136 1.90 7.49 3.67
CA THR A 136 3.33 7.75 3.90
C THR A 136 3.73 9.20 3.61
N ILE A 137 3.11 9.81 2.59
CA ILE A 137 3.33 11.20 2.18
C ILE A 137 2.69 12.14 3.21
N VAL A 138 1.41 11.95 3.52
CA VAL A 138 0.65 12.83 4.42
C VAL A 138 1.25 12.81 5.83
N LEU A 139 1.64 11.63 6.33
CA LEU A 139 2.24 11.51 7.65
C LEU A 139 3.68 12.03 7.68
N GLY A 140 4.46 11.81 6.61
CA GLY A 140 5.80 12.40 6.48
C GLY A 140 5.78 13.94 6.47
N LYS A 141 4.84 14.55 5.75
CA LYS A 141 4.70 16.03 5.71
C LYS A 141 4.15 16.61 7.01
N SER A 142 3.27 15.87 7.69
CA SER A 142 2.61 16.35 8.90
C SER A 142 3.24 15.88 10.21
N GLN A 143 4.33 15.10 10.11
CA GLN A 143 5.10 14.55 11.22
C GLN A 143 4.21 13.82 12.24
N GLY A 144 3.25 13.03 11.74
CA GLY A 144 2.32 12.25 12.57
C GLY A 144 1.35 13.05 13.45
N LYS A 145 1.39 14.40 13.42
CA LYS A 145 0.50 15.23 14.24
C LYS A 145 -0.95 14.86 13.94
N GLY A 146 -1.90 15.05 14.87
CA GLY A 146 -3.33 14.92 14.57
C GLY A 146 -3.82 13.56 14.07
N LEU A 147 -3.04 12.47 14.24
CA LEU A 147 -3.49 11.11 13.97
C LEU A 147 -4.66 10.70 14.88
N GLY A 148 -4.69 11.18 16.12
CA GLY A 148 -5.79 10.88 17.04
C GLY A 148 -5.95 9.36 17.24
N SER A 149 -7.20 8.88 17.21
CA SER A 149 -7.55 7.46 17.28
C SER A 149 -7.23 6.70 15.98
N LEU A 150 -7.14 7.38 14.82
CA LEU A 150 -6.81 6.74 13.54
C LEU A 150 -5.42 6.09 13.55
N PHE A 151 -4.55 6.45 14.50
CA PHE A 151 -3.29 5.76 14.73
C PHE A 151 -3.49 4.24 14.87
N VAL A 152 -4.53 3.81 15.60
CA VAL A 152 -4.82 2.40 15.85
C VAL A 152 -5.20 1.70 14.55
N ASP A 153 -6.19 2.23 13.83
CA ASP A 153 -6.69 1.64 12.58
C ASP A 153 -5.59 1.55 11.52
N ILE A 154 -4.83 2.65 11.32
CA ILE A 154 -3.73 2.68 10.36
C ILE A 154 -2.66 1.66 10.78
N THR A 155 -2.34 1.55 12.07
CA THR A 155 -1.33 0.58 12.52
C THR A 155 -1.79 -0.85 12.26
N LEU A 156 -3.00 -1.22 12.69
CA LEU A 156 -3.52 -2.57 12.52
C LEU A 156 -3.57 -2.97 11.05
N GLN A 157 -4.06 -2.08 10.18
CA GLN A 157 -4.15 -2.37 8.76
C GLN A 157 -2.80 -2.30 8.05
N THR A 158 -1.84 -1.50 8.52
CA THR A 158 -0.49 -1.53 7.95
C THR A 158 0.19 -2.88 8.21
N ARG A 159 -0.04 -3.48 9.39
CA ARG A 159 0.56 -4.77 9.75
C ARG A 159 0.15 -5.90 8.80
N THR A 160 -1.13 -5.95 8.43
CA THR A 160 -1.65 -7.00 7.53
C THR A 160 -1.06 -6.90 6.12
N LEU A 161 -0.52 -5.73 5.75
CA LEU A 161 0.06 -5.44 4.44
C LEU A 161 1.58 -5.63 4.39
N LEU A 162 2.24 -5.98 5.51
CA LEU A 162 3.69 -6.16 5.54
C LEU A 162 4.14 -7.43 4.80
N ASP A 163 3.30 -8.47 4.80
CA ASP A 163 3.54 -9.76 4.12
C ASP A 163 2.78 -9.88 2.78
N ASP A 164 2.32 -8.77 2.20
CA ASP A 164 1.57 -8.78 0.92
C ASP A 164 2.41 -9.37 -0.23
N GLU A 165 1.78 -10.07 -1.18
CA GLU A 165 2.50 -10.65 -2.32
C GLU A 165 3.14 -9.57 -3.23
N HIS A 166 2.54 -8.38 -3.28
CA HIS A 166 3.01 -7.28 -4.12
C HIS A 166 4.11 -6.47 -3.41
N ASP A 167 5.30 -6.47 -4.01
CA ASP A 167 6.46 -5.73 -3.50
C ASP A 167 6.17 -4.25 -3.20
N GLY A 168 5.36 -3.59 -4.04
CA GLY A 168 4.99 -2.18 -3.85
C GLY A 168 4.15 -1.94 -2.61
N VAL A 169 3.26 -2.88 -2.28
CA VAL A 169 2.43 -2.84 -1.06
C VAL A 169 3.32 -3.05 0.15
N ARG A 170 4.13 -4.12 0.17
CA ARG A 170 5.08 -4.38 1.27
C ARG A 170 6.01 -3.20 1.51
N TYR A 171 6.61 -2.67 0.44
CA TYR A 171 7.48 -1.49 0.51
C TYR A 171 6.78 -0.32 1.21
N SER A 172 5.58 0.04 0.74
CA SER A 172 4.82 1.16 1.29
C SER A 172 4.39 0.90 2.73
N ALA A 173 4.04 -0.34 3.06
CA ALA A 173 3.66 -0.76 4.41
C ALA A 173 4.83 -0.68 5.39
N PHE A 174 6.03 -1.16 5.04
CA PHE A 174 7.21 -1.01 5.90
C PHE A 174 7.58 0.45 6.12
N VAL A 175 7.54 1.28 5.07
CA VAL A 175 7.75 2.73 5.22
C VAL A 175 6.74 3.34 6.19
N LEU A 176 5.45 3.00 6.05
CA LEU A 176 4.38 3.50 6.92
C LEU A 176 4.54 3.00 8.36
N PHE A 177 4.86 1.73 8.56
CA PHE A 177 5.04 1.14 9.88
C PHE A 177 6.22 1.76 10.63
N GLY A 178 7.34 2.02 9.95
CA GLY A 178 8.47 2.75 10.51
C GLY A 178 8.12 4.20 10.89
N GLN A 179 7.32 4.89 10.08
CA GLN A 179 6.80 6.22 10.43
C GLN A 179 5.89 6.18 11.66
N LEU A 180 4.97 5.20 11.75
CA LEU A 180 4.11 5.01 12.91
C LEU A 180 4.91 4.75 14.19
N ALA A 181 6.02 4.02 14.10
CA ALA A 181 6.94 3.82 15.23
C ALA A 181 7.52 5.14 15.75
N ALA A 182 7.84 6.08 14.86
CA ALA A 182 8.28 7.42 15.25
C ALA A 182 7.14 8.27 15.87
N PHE A 183 5.88 7.98 15.52
CA PHE A 183 4.72 8.79 15.90
C PHE A 183 3.90 8.25 17.08
N ALA A 184 4.14 7.01 17.54
CA ALA A 184 3.36 6.42 18.64
C ALA A 184 3.44 7.27 19.92
N GLY A 185 4.62 7.86 20.18
CA GLY A 185 4.87 8.71 21.35
C GLY A 185 4.54 8.00 22.67
N ARG A 186 4.31 8.76 23.74
CA ARG A 186 3.93 8.18 25.05
C ARG A 186 2.52 7.57 25.02
N LYS A 187 1.58 8.22 24.33
CA LYS A 187 0.16 7.83 24.29
C LYS A 187 -0.05 6.43 23.75
N TRP A 188 0.59 6.08 22.64
CA TRP A 188 0.37 4.80 21.96
C TRP A 188 1.48 3.79 22.21
N LYS A 189 2.46 4.09 23.08
CA LYS A 189 3.64 3.24 23.31
C LYS A 189 3.26 1.79 23.64
N LYS A 190 2.37 1.56 24.61
CA LYS A 190 1.95 0.22 25.03
C LYS A 190 1.26 -0.55 23.89
N PHE A 191 0.35 0.12 23.19
CA PHE A 191 -0.34 -0.46 22.04
C PHE A 191 0.65 -0.82 20.93
N PHE A 192 1.50 0.12 20.53
CA PHE A 192 2.46 -0.07 19.45
C PHE A 192 3.53 -1.11 19.79
N SER A 193 3.98 -1.20 21.06
CA SER A 193 4.84 -2.30 21.52
C SER A 193 4.22 -3.68 21.29
N ARG A 194 2.92 -3.85 21.58
CA ARG A 194 2.23 -5.11 21.27
C ARG A 194 2.20 -5.38 19.76
N GLN A 195 1.97 -4.35 18.96
CA GLN A 195 1.97 -4.46 17.50
C GLN A 195 3.33 -4.87 16.94
N VAL A 196 4.42 -4.29 17.45
CA VAL A 196 5.79 -4.63 17.05
C VAL A 196 6.13 -6.07 17.42
N LYS A 197 5.80 -6.52 18.64
CA LYS A 197 5.98 -7.92 19.03
C LYS A 197 5.27 -8.89 18.09
N GLN A 198 4.01 -8.59 17.74
CA GLN A 198 3.23 -9.42 16.81
C GLN A 198 3.64 -9.31 15.33
N THR A 199 4.61 -8.45 14.98
CA THR A 199 5.15 -8.33 13.62
C THR A 199 6.62 -8.72 13.53
N GLN A 200 7.18 -9.24 14.63
CA GLN A 200 8.60 -9.52 14.72
C GLN A 200 9.04 -10.53 13.66
N ASP A 201 8.31 -11.63 13.48
CA ASP A 201 8.67 -12.66 12.49
C ASP A 201 8.63 -12.11 11.06
N CYS A 202 7.56 -11.39 10.71
CA CYS A 202 7.45 -10.69 9.43
C CYS A 202 8.63 -9.74 9.17
N LEU A 203 8.98 -8.91 10.16
CA LEU A 203 10.13 -8.02 10.05
C LEU A 203 11.42 -8.80 9.78
N LEU A 204 11.64 -9.92 10.48
CA LEU A 204 12.85 -10.72 10.33
C LEU A 204 12.95 -11.42 8.99
N ILE A 205 11.84 -11.97 8.50
CA ILE A 205 11.75 -12.61 7.18
C ILE A 205 12.06 -11.59 6.08
N HIS A 206 11.43 -10.40 6.15
CA HIS A 206 11.56 -9.38 5.12
C HIS A 206 12.83 -8.54 5.21
N LEU A 207 13.71 -8.75 6.19
CA LEU A 207 15.09 -8.23 6.13
C LEU A 207 15.86 -8.79 4.93
N GLN A 208 15.49 -9.99 4.46
CA GLN A 208 16.05 -10.66 3.28
C GLN A 208 15.03 -10.72 2.13
N ASP A 209 14.15 -9.73 2.03
CA ASP A 209 13.16 -9.69 0.97
C ASP A 209 13.83 -9.80 -0.42
N ARG A 210 13.20 -10.56 -1.33
CA ARG A 210 13.66 -10.76 -2.71
C ARG A 210 13.82 -9.42 -3.45
N ASN A 211 12.98 -8.45 -3.11
CA ASN A 211 13.09 -7.09 -3.61
C ASN A 211 14.01 -6.25 -2.70
N PRO A 212 15.14 -5.74 -3.22
CA PRO A 212 16.10 -5.00 -2.40
C PRO A 212 15.55 -3.67 -1.84
N GLN A 213 14.56 -3.06 -2.49
CA GLN A 213 13.92 -1.85 -1.95
C GLN A 213 13.04 -2.18 -0.75
N VAL A 214 12.33 -3.32 -0.78
CA VAL A 214 11.53 -3.80 0.34
C VAL A 214 12.44 -4.17 1.50
N ALA A 215 13.52 -4.92 1.27
CA ALA A 215 14.50 -5.26 2.30
C ALA A 215 15.07 -4.01 2.99
N LYS A 216 15.40 -2.97 2.20
CA LYS A 216 15.87 -1.67 2.72
C LYS A 216 14.79 -0.95 3.55
N ALA A 217 13.54 -0.94 3.10
CA ALA A 217 12.42 -0.35 3.83
C ALA A 217 12.15 -1.11 5.15
N CYS A 218 12.15 -2.44 5.12
CA CYS A 218 12.02 -3.29 6.29
C CYS A 218 13.13 -3.01 7.31
N LYS A 219 14.38 -2.94 6.88
CA LYS A 219 15.52 -2.60 7.74
C LYS A 219 15.36 -1.23 8.42
N ALA A 220 14.84 -0.24 7.69
CA ALA A 220 14.54 1.08 8.26
C ALA A 220 13.39 1.03 9.28
N ALA A 221 12.31 0.30 8.95
CA ALA A 221 11.19 0.08 9.86
C ALA A 221 11.63 -0.64 11.15
N PHE A 222 12.42 -1.69 11.00
CA PHE A 222 13.00 -2.45 12.09
C PHE A 222 13.78 -1.55 13.07
N ARG A 223 14.66 -0.68 12.53
CA ARG A 223 15.41 0.31 13.34
C ARG A 223 14.50 1.31 14.06
N ALA A 224 13.41 1.74 13.42
CA ALA A 224 12.43 2.64 14.03
C ALA A 224 11.60 1.94 15.13
N CYS A 225 11.33 0.65 14.98
CA CYS A 225 10.61 -0.19 15.94
C CYS A 225 11.46 -0.62 17.15
N SER A 226 12.77 -0.44 17.04
CA SER A 226 13.77 -0.86 18.02
C SER A 226 13.50 -0.42 19.48
N PRO A 227 12.96 0.77 19.79
CA PRO A 227 12.61 1.17 21.17
C PRO A 227 11.43 0.38 21.77
N TYR A 228 10.67 -0.31 20.94
CA TYR A 228 9.46 -1.06 21.31
C TYR A 228 9.72 -2.56 21.48
N LEU A 229 10.89 -3.04 21.06
CA LEU A 229 11.34 -4.43 21.19
C LEU A 229 11.99 -4.73 22.56
N LYS A 230 12.38 -3.70 23.33
CA LYS A 230 12.99 -3.92 24.65
C LYS A 230 12.00 -4.65 25.58
N HIS A 231 12.45 -5.74 26.20
CA HIS A 231 11.74 -6.37 27.30
C HIS A 231 11.54 -5.32 28.40
N GLN A 232 10.29 -4.92 28.66
CA GLN A 232 9.98 -4.35 29.96
C GLN A 232 10.25 -5.46 30.96
N LYS A 233 11.18 -5.24 31.89
CA LYS A 233 11.23 -6.01 33.14
C LYS A 233 9.90 -5.76 33.83
N GLU A 234 8.94 -6.63 33.57
CA GLU A 234 7.75 -6.74 34.41
C GLU A 234 8.26 -7.34 35.72
N PHE A 235 8.22 -6.56 36.80
CA PHE A 235 8.54 -7.04 38.13
C PHE A 235 7.50 -8.08 38.53
N SER A 236 7.81 -9.35 38.31
CA SER A 236 7.29 -10.46 39.11
C SER A 236 8.17 -11.68 38.85
N PHE A 237 8.81 -12.14 39.92
CA PHE A 237 9.56 -13.39 39.98
C PHE A 237 8.74 -14.55 39.41
N GLN A 238 9.26 -15.20 38.38
CA GLN A 238 9.59 -16.62 38.40
C GLN A 238 10.56 -16.88 37.25
N SER A 239 11.68 -17.50 37.60
CA SER A 239 12.73 -17.91 36.69
C SER A 239 12.21 -18.97 35.72
N GLU A 240 12.09 -18.61 34.46
CA GLU A 240 12.38 -19.54 33.37
C GLU A 240 13.46 -18.86 32.55
N GLU A 241 14.61 -19.52 32.47
CA GLU A 241 15.78 -19.05 31.75
C GLU A 241 15.39 -18.62 30.34
N ASP A 242 15.63 -17.34 30.04
CA ASP A 242 16.10 -16.81 28.76
C ASP A 242 15.73 -17.72 27.57
N GLU A 243 14.50 -17.57 27.06
CA GLU A 243 14.15 -18.03 25.72
C GLU A 243 14.89 -17.17 24.69
N ARG A 244 16.23 -17.21 24.72
CA ARG A 244 17.09 -16.74 23.64
C ARG A 244 16.62 -17.47 22.41
N ASN A 245 16.34 -16.74 21.35
CA ASN A 245 16.02 -17.33 20.07
C ASN A 245 17.34 -17.55 19.30
N PRO A 246 18.01 -18.72 19.40
CA PRO A 246 19.31 -18.95 18.78
C PRO A 246 19.24 -18.86 17.24
N LYS A 247 18.05 -19.08 16.65
CA LYS A 247 17.82 -18.90 15.21
C LYS A 247 17.91 -17.41 14.85
N LEU A 248 17.29 -16.54 15.66
CA LEU A 248 17.37 -15.09 15.51
C LEU A 248 18.80 -14.57 15.65
N CYS A 249 19.54 -15.01 16.68
CA CYS A 249 20.95 -14.64 16.85
C CYS A 249 21.81 -15.07 15.64
N ARG A 250 21.62 -16.29 15.12
CA ARG A 250 22.34 -16.78 13.93
C ARG A 250 21.99 -16.01 12.66
N GLN A 251 20.72 -15.69 12.44
CA GLN A 251 20.30 -14.93 11.27
C GLN A 251 20.85 -13.50 11.31
N LEU A 252 20.81 -12.86 12.48
CA LEU A 252 21.33 -11.50 12.64
C LEU A 252 22.86 -11.47 12.58
N SER A 253 23.56 -12.45 13.15
CA SER A 253 25.04 -12.50 13.08
C SER A 253 25.55 -12.67 11.65
N HIS A 254 24.84 -13.44 10.83
CA HIS A 254 25.26 -13.72 9.46
C HIS A 254 24.92 -12.58 8.48
N TYR A 255 23.76 -11.92 8.66
CA TYR A 255 23.24 -11.00 7.64
C TYR A 255 23.18 -9.53 8.09
N HIS A 256 23.03 -9.26 9.39
CA HIS A 256 22.87 -7.91 9.95
C HIS A 256 23.57 -7.76 11.31
N PRO A 257 24.91 -7.84 11.37
CA PRO A 257 25.66 -7.78 12.63
C PRO A 257 25.41 -6.48 13.40
N GLU A 258 25.10 -5.37 12.71
CA GLU A 258 24.73 -4.11 13.33
C GLU A 258 23.37 -4.15 14.04
N LEU A 259 22.45 -5.00 13.58
CA LEU A 259 21.19 -5.24 14.28
C LEU A 259 21.42 -6.17 15.46
N LEU A 260 22.24 -7.22 15.30
CA LEU A 260 22.61 -8.10 16.41
C LEU A 260 23.20 -7.31 17.59
N GLN A 261 24.12 -6.39 17.31
CA GLN A 261 24.70 -5.52 18.34
C GLN A 261 23.63 -4.64 19.01
N PHE A 262 22.65 -4.16 18.25
CA PHE A 262 21.49 -3.48 18.81
C PHE A 262 20.67 -4.39 19.74
N PHE A 263 20.39 -5.64 19.36
CA PHE A 263 19.64 -6.58 20.19
C PHE A 263 20.36 -6.88 21.52
N TYR A 264 21.66 -7.16 21.47
CA TYR A 264 22.49 -7.37 22.67
C TYR A 264 22.57 -6.13 23.56
N ALA A 265 22.82 -4.95 22.97
CA ALA A 265 22.91 -3.69 23.72
C ALA A 265 21.60 -3.34 24.44
N ASN A 266 20.47 -3.88 23.98
CA ASN A 266 19.15 -3.61 24.52
C ASN A 266 18.55 -4.77 25.31
N LYS A 267 19.31 -5.85 25.56
CA LYS A 267 18.87 -7.05 26.29
C LYS A 267 17.57 -7.64 25.71
N ILE A 268 17.49 -7.65 24.38
CA ILE A 268 16.36 -8.25 23.65
C ILE A 268 16.70 -9.73 23.33
N LEU A 269 17.99 -10.02 23.15
CA LEU A 269 18.63 -11.34 23.04
C LEU A 269 19.72 -11.43 24.13
#